data_AF-A0A1F2P7U4-F1
#
_entry.id   AF-A0A1F2P7U4-F1
#
_cell.length_a   1.000
_cell.length_b   1.000
_cell.length_c   1.000
_cell.angle_alpha   90.00
_cell.angle_beta   90.00
_cell.angle_gamma   90.00
#
_symmetry.space_group_name_H-M   'P 1'
#
loop_
_entity.id
_entity.type
_entity.pdbx_description
1 polymer ?
#
loop_
_entity_poly.entity_id
_entity_poly.type
_entity_poly.pdbx_seq_one_letter_code
_entity_poly.pdbx_strand_id
1 'polypeptide(L)' 'MQVKELTPEEIAAVQELEKELGVVLVAYTRYADLDEKELEKIQDLEKKLGATLLAFNP' A
#
# COMPACT_ATOMS: atom_id res chain seq x y z
N MET A 1 15.06 6.33 1.41
CA MET A 1 14.19 5.22 0.97
C MET A 1 14.72 3.94 1.60
N GLN A 2 14.19 3.53 2.77
CA GLN A 2 14.55 2.24 3.38
C GLN A 2 13.61 1.18 2.81
N VAL A 3 13.97 0.62 1.65
CA VAL A 3 13.33 -0.58 1.12
C VAL A 3 13.79 -1.74 1.99
N LYS A 4 12.86 -2.46 2.63
CA LYS A 4 13.20 -3.75 3.25
C LYS A 4 13.43 -4.73 2.12
N GLU A 5 14.63 -5.27 2.00
CA GLU A 5 14.87 -6.41 1.12
C GLU A 5 14.14 -7.62 1.71
N LEU A 6 13.19 -8.15 0.94
CA LEU A 6 12.49 -9.39 1.28
C LEU A 6 13.37 -10.58 0.86
N THR A 7 13.40 -11.61 1.70
CA THR A 7 14.04 -12.87 1.33
C THR A 7 13.25 -13.59 0.23
N PRO A 8 13.86 -14.54 -0.50
CA PRO A 8 13.12 -15.33 -1.50
C PRO A 8 11.90 -16.05 -0.92
N GLU A 9 11.97 -16.50 0.33
CA GLU A 9 10.87 -17.15 1.05
C GLU A 9 9.74 -16.16 1.36
N GLU A 10 10.07 -14.95 1.83
CA GLU A 10 9.10 -13.88 2.06
C GLU A 10 8.42 -13.45 0.75
N ILE A 11 9.17 -13.38 -0.36
CA ILE A 11 8.61 -13.09 -1.69
C ILE A 11 7.66 -14.21 -2.15
N ALA A 12 8.02 -15.48 -1.96
CA ALA A 12 7.17 -16.61 -2.32
C ALA A 12 5.82 -16.58 -1.57
N ALA A 13 5.85 -16.25 -0.27
CA ALA A 13 4.64 -16.10 0.53
C ALA A 13 3.74 -14.96 0.05
N VAL A 14 4.32 -13.81 -0.33
CA VAL A 14 3.57 -12.69 -0.92
C VAL A 14 2.91 -13.12 -2.24
N GLN A 15 3.66 -13.80 -3.11
CA GLN A 15 3.15 -14.24 -4.42
C GLN A 15 2.05 -15.29 -4.32
N GLU A 16 2.10 -16.17 -3.33
CA GLU A 16 1.04 -17.14 -3.07
C GLU A 16 -0.26 -16.42 -2.67
N LEU A 17 -0.15 -15.44 -1.78
CA LEU A 17 -1.29 -14.63 -1.33
C LEU A 17 -1.87 -13.74 -2.45
N GLU A 18 -1.00 -13.14 -3.29
CA GLU A 18 -1.43 -12.40 -4.49
C GLU A 18 -2.28 -13.27 -5.42
N LYS A 19 -1.86 -14.52 -5.64
CA LYS A 19 -2.61 -15.48 -6.47
C LYS A 19 -3.93 -15.87 -5.84
N GLU A 20 -3.96 -16.09 -4.53
CA GLU A 20 -5.19 -16.43 -3.79
C GLU A 20 -6.23 -15.31 -3.88
N LEU A 21 -5.79 -14.06 -3.67
CA LEU A 21 -6.67 -12.90 -3.63
C LEU A 21 -6.97 -12.32 -5.03
N GLY A 22 -6.19 -12.67 -6.05
CA GLY A 22 -6.29 -12.09 -7.38
C GLY A 22 -5.88 -10.62 -7.44
N VAL A 23 -4.95 -10.20 -6.56
CA VAL A 23 -4.48 -8.80 -6.44
C VAL A 23 -2.95 -8.74 -6.49
N VAL A 24 -2.41 -7.53 -6.64
CA VAL A 24 -0.98 -7.24 -6.45
C VAL A 24 -0.79 -6.59 -5.09
N LEU A 25 0.15 -7.08 -4.31
CA LEU A 25 0.47 -6.55 -2.98
C LEU A 25 1.70 -5.65 -3.06
N VAL A 26 1.61 -4.47 -2.44
CA VAL A 26 2.72 -3.52 -2.36
C VAL A 26 3.20 -3.46 -0.92
N ALA A 27 4.43 -3.91 -0.67
CA ALA A 27 5.05 -3.85 0.66
C ALA A 27 5.76 -2.50 0.85
N TYR A 28 5.41 -1.78 1.92
CA TYR A 28 6.06 -0.51 2.27
C TYR A 28 6.28 -0.41 3.79
N THR A 29 7.39 0.18 4.20
CA THR A 29 7.81 0.21 5.63
C THR A 29 7.34 1.45 6.38
N ARG A 30 6.93 2.51 5.67
CA ARG A 30 6.50 3.79 6.25
C ARG A 30 5.19 4.24 5.64
N TYR A 31 4.07 4.02 6.32
CA TYR A 31 2.79 4.63 5.95
C TYR A 31 2.58 5.92 6.74
N ALA A 32 1.82 6.87 6.19
CA ALA A 32 1.44 8.06 6.92
C ALA A 32 0.39 7.67 7.99
N ASP A 33 0.60 8.14 9.22
CA ASP A 33 -0.41 8.05 10.27
C ASP A 33 -1.38 9.22 10.08
N LEU A 34 -2.60 8.92 9.61
CA LEU A 34 -3.60 9.91 9.20
C LEU A 34 -4.83 9.77 10.07
N ASP A 35 -5.40 10.90 10.47
CA ASP A 35 -6.69 10.91 11.16
C ASP A 35 -7.87 10.70 10.19
N GLU A 36 -9.07 10.51 10.74
CA GLU A 36 -10.28 10.27 9.95
C GLU A 36 -10.60 11.40 8.95
N LYS A 37 -10.32 12.66 9.32
CA LYS A 37 -10.59 13.82 8.46
C LYS A 37 -9.58 13.91 7.32
N GLU A 38 -8.33 13.52 7.58
CA GLU A 38 -7.29 13.44 6.56
C GLU A 38 -7.58 12.32 5.57
N LEU A 39 -8.01 11.15 6.06
CA LEU A 39 -8.45 10.03 5.22
C LEU A 39 -9.64 10.39 4.33
N GLU A 40 -10.63 11.11 4.86
CA GLU A 40 -11.79 11.56 4.08
C GLU A 40 -11.38 12.45 2.88
N LYS A 41 -10.44 13.38 3.10
CA LYS A 41 -9.92 14.24 2.02
C LYS A 41 -9.21 13.44 0.92
N ILE A 42 -8.46 12.41 1.31
CA ILE A 42 -7.78 11.53 0.35
C ILE A 42 -8.81 10.77 -0.47
N GLN A 43 -9.80 10.15 0.17
CA GLN A 43 -10.85 9.38 -0.52
C GLN A 43 -11.66 10.24 -1.50
N ASP A 44 -11.94 11.49 -1.15
CA ASP A 44 -12.61 12.43 -2.05
C ASP A 44 -11.76 12.78 -3.27
N LEU A 45 -10.44 12.86 -3.11
CA LEU A 45 -9.52 13.07 -4.23
C LEU A 45 -9.39 11.81 -5.09
N GLU A 46 -9.30 10.62 -4.48
CA GLU A 46 -9.29 9.33 -5.18
C GLU A 46 -10.50 9.17 -6.10
N LYS A 47 -11.70 9.48 -5.60
CA LYS A 47 -12.95 9.46 -6.40
C LYS A 47 -12.90 10.41 -7.59
N LYS A 48 -12.33 11.61 -7.42
CA LYS A 48 -12.20 12.60 -8.50
C LYS A 48 -11.19 12.19 -9.56
N LEU A 49 -10.10 11.53 -9.15
CA LEU A 49 -9.02 11.10 -10.03
C LEU A 49 -9.29 9.74 -10.69
N GLY A 50 -10.20 8.93 -10.12
CA GLY A 50 -10.36 7.53 -10.53
C GLY A 50 -9.12 6.69 -10.24
N ALA A 51 -8.37 7.04 -9.19
CA ALA A 51 -7.11 6.41 -8.81
C ALA A 51 -7.04 6.22 -7.29
N THR A 52 -6.26 5.23 -6.85
CA THR A 52 -5.93 5.02 -5.43
C THR A 52 -4.65 5.77 -5.08
N LEU A 53 -4.65 6.49 -3.96
CA LEU A 53 -3.53 7.26 -3.47
C LEU A 53 -2.88 6.54 -2.28
N LEU A 54 -1.55 6.42 -2.31
CA LEU A 54 -0.77 5.87 -1.20
C LEU A 54 -0.09 7.01 -0.44
N ALA A 55 -0.45 7.17 0.83
CA ALA A 55 0.16 8.17 1.71
C ALA A 55 1.31 7.56 2.52
N PHE A 56 2.50 8.17 2.43
CA PHE A 56 3.70 7.76 3.17
C PHE A 56 4.40 8.96 3.79
N ASN A 57 5.00 8.75 4.95
CA ASN A 57 5.88 9.74 5.58
C ASN A 57 7.32 9.57 5.04
N PRO A 58 7.96 10.64 4.53
CA PRO A 58 9.35 10.59 4.07
C PRO A 58 10.35 10.19 5.16
#